data_AF-A0A937SDS9-F1
#
_entry.id   AF-A0A937SDS9-F1
#
_cell.length_a   1.000
_cell.length_b   1.000
_cell.length_c   1.000
_cell.angle_alpha   90.00
_cell.angle_beta   90.00
_cell.angle_gamma   90.00
#
_symmetry.space_group_name_H-M   'P 1'
#
loop_
_entity.id
_entity.type
_entity.pdbx_description
1 polymer ?
#
loop_
_entity_poly.entity_id
_entity_poly.type
_entity_poly.pdbx_seq_one_letter_code
_entity_poly.pdbx_strand_id
1 'polypeptide(L)'
;MGGDTPEWRAFYALERRRIDFRKSPAGQHLQAEFDRKHASIKEEYQRIIDLSRQILDIDAQILNKLDHDLAEKLGVPPPEPINQKGFYGRRCASLLREYRADESRRTAYFRNPEDKCWTIRIFDTRAEALAFKRQIAEEWEKIEKRKQAIKQKRLKRWVYERLQIAVEPTAEFIAD
;
A
#
# COMPACT_ATOMS: atom_id res chain seq x y z
N MET A 1 25.23 9.04 -26.74
CA MET A 1 26.12 9.03 -25.57
C MET A 1 25.91 10.33 -24.81
N GLY A 2 25.09 10.34 -23.77
CA GLY A 2 24.78 11.53 -22.99
C GLY A 2 24.96 11.22 -21.51
N GLY A 3 26.11 11.59 -20.96
CA GLY A 3 26.46 11.31 -19.56
C GLY A 3 27.29 12.44 -18.92
N ASP A 4 27.28 13.62 -19.53
CA ASP A 4 28.18 14.71 -19.15
C ASP A 4 27.46 16.04 -18.95
N THR A 5 26.16 15.99 -18.61
CA THR A 5 25.45 17.18 -18.14
C THR A 5 25.84 17.45 -16.68
N PRO A 6 25.77 18.71 -16.23
CA PRO A 6 26.03 19.07 -14.83
C PRO A 6 25.19 18.27 -13.83
N GLU A 7 23.94 17.91 -14.18
CA GLU A 7 23.09 17.10 -13.30
C GLU A 7 23.65 15.68 -13.11
N TRP A 8 24.12 15.04 -14.19
CA TRP A 8 24.71 13.70 -14.12
C TRP A 8 26.02 13.70 -13.34
N ARG A 9 26.87 14.72 -13.50
CA ARG A 9 28.11 14.85 -12.72
C ARG A 9 27.82 15.02 -11.23
N ALA A 10 26.82 15.84 -10.87
CA ALA A 10 26.41 16.02 -9.48
C ALA A 10 25.85 14.72 -8.89
N PHE A 11 25.04 13.99 -9.66
CA PHE A 11 24.51 12.68 -9.27
C PHE A 11 25.63 11.67 -8.99
N TYR A 12 26.57 11.47 -9.92
CA TYR A 12 27.67 10.53 -9.73
C TYR A 12 28.63 10.94 -8.60
N ALA A 13 28.85 12.23 -8.39
CA ALA A 13 29.64 12.73 -7.26
C ALA A 13 28.97 12.41 -5.91
N LEU A 14 27.65 12.55 -5.81
CA LEU A 14 26.88 12.17 -4.63
C LEU A 14 26.93 10.65 -4.40
N GLU A 15 26.78 9.86 -5.46
CA GLU A 15 26.84 8.40 -5.38
C GLU A 15 28.22 7.93 -4.93
N ARG A 16 29.29 8.55 -5.44
CA ARG A 16 30.66 8.27 -5.01
C ARG A 16 30.88 8.60 -3.54
N ARG A 17 30.43 9.77 -3.07
CA ARG A 17 30.51 10.14 -1.64
C ARG A 17 29.77 9.15 -0.73
N ARG A 18 28.62 8.63 -1.17
CA ARG A 18 27.88 7.60 -0.42
C ARG A 18 28.65 6.29 -0.35
N ILE A 19 29.26 5.86 -1.47
CA ILE A 19 30.10 4.65 -1.52
C ILE A 19 31.33 4.81 -0.62
N ASP A 20 32.00 5.96 -0.69
CA ASP A 20 33.18 6.25 0.10
C ASP A 20 32.85 6.30 1.59
N PHE A 21 31.72 6.92 1.95
CA PHE A 21 31.23 6.90 3.33
C PHE A 21 30.95 5.46 3.81
N ARG A 22 30.29 4.63 2.99
CA ARG A 22 30.01 3.23 3.33
C ARG A 22 31.28 2.41 3.57
N LYS A 23 32.36 2.72 2.87
CA LYS A 23 33.68 2.10 3.04
C LYS A 23 34.52 2.71 4.15
N SER A 24 34.15 3.89 4.64
CA SER A 24 34.85 4.57 5.73
C SER A 24 34.66 3.84 7.07
N PRO A 25 35.57 4.02 8.05
CA PRO A 25 35.40 3.44 9.38
C PRO A 25 34.07 3.81 10.05
N ALA A 26 33.61 5.06 9.88
CA ALA A 26 32.33 5.52 10.43
C ALA A 26 31.13 4.81 9.79
N GLY A 27 31.15 4.63 8.46
CA GLY A 27 30.10 3.90 7.74
C GLY A 27 30.09 2.40 8.08
N GLN A 28 31.25 1.78 8.22
CA GLN A 28 31.37 0.38 8.66
C GLN A 28 30.88 0.19 10.10
N HIS A 29 31.19 1.13 11.00
CA HIS A 29 30.71 1.10 12.38
C HIS A 29 29.18 1.20 12.45
N LEU A 30 28.57 2.16 11.73
CA LEU A 30 27.11 2.29 11.64
C LEU A 30 26.44 1.03 11.06
N GLN A 31 27.03 0.43 10.01
CA GLN A 31 26.53 -0.82 9.44
C GLN A 31 26.58 -1.96 10.47
N ALA A 32 27.70 -2.10 11.19
CA ALA A 32 27.83 -3.13 12.22
C ALA A 32 26.86 -2.93 13.39
N GLU A 33 26.64 -1.68 13.83
CA GLU A 33 25.62 -1.37 14.84
C GLU A 33 24.21 -1.71 14.36
N PHE A 34 23.88 -1.37 13.11
CA PHE A 34 22.60 -1.70 12.51
C PHE A 34 22.39 -3.21 12.46
N ASP A 35 23.39 -3.96 11.98
CA ASP A 35 23.32 -5.43 11.87
C ASP A 35 23.16 -6.08 13.25
N ARG A 36 23.87 -5.58 14.27
CA ARG A 36 23.74 -6.04 15.66
C ARG A 36 22.35 -5.77 16.23
N LYS A 37 21.83 -4.54 16.06
CA LYS A 37 20.47 -4.19 16.52
C LYS A 37 19.41 -5.02 15.80
N HIS A 38 19.56 -5.20 14.49
CA HIS A 38 18.64 -6.00 13.70
C HIS A 38 18.66 -7.48 14.10
N ALA A 39 19.83 -8.04 14.40
CA ALA A 39 19.95 -9.40 14.95
C ALA A 39 19.24 -9.53 16.31
N SER A 40 19.45 -8.58 17.23
CA SER A 40 18.75 -8.52 18.52
C SER A 40 17.22 -8.47 18.35
N ILE A 41 16.73 -7.63 17.44
CA ILE A 41 15.30 -7.52 17.14
C ILE A 41 14.75 -8.84 16.61
N LYS A 42 15.49 -9.53 15.74
CA LYS A 42 15.08 -10.86 15.24
C LYS A 42 14.96 -11.89 16.37
N GLU A 43 15.91 -11.90 17.30
CA GLU A 43 15.87 -12.78 18.47
C GLU A 43 14.68 -12.46 19.37
N GLU A 44 14.37 -11.18 19.61
CA GLU A 44 13.19 -10.76 20.36
C GLU A 44 11.89 -11.20 19.69
N TYR A 45 11.76 -11.01 18.37
CA TYR A 45 10.59 -11.51 17.63
C TYR A 45 10.45 -13.03 17.72
N GLN A 46 11.56 -13.76 17.61
CA GLN A 46 11.53 -15.22 17.75
C GLN A 46 11.07 -15.63 19.15
N ARG A 47 11.56 -14.96 20.19
CA ARG A 47 11.12 -15.16 21.57
C ARG A 47 9.62 -14.89 21.75
N ILE A 48 9.10 -13.80 21.15
CA ILE A 48 7.66 -13.49 21.17
C ILE A 48 6.85 -14.60 20.50
N ILE A 49 7.32 -15.11 19.35
CA ILE A 49 6.67 -16.23 18.65
C ILE A 49 6.62 -17.47 19.54
N ASP A 50 7.73 -17.80 20.20
CA ASP A 50 7.80 -19.00 21.05
C ASP A 50 6.93 -18.86 22.31
N LEU A 51 6.91 -17.69 22.95
CA LEU A 51 5.97 -17.40 24.04
C LEU A 51 4.52 -17.49 23.58
N SER A 52 4.20 -16.98 22.38
CA SER A 52 2.86 -17.06 21.82
C SER A 52 2.44 -18.52 21.59
N ARG A 53 3.36 -19.37 21.12
CA ARG A 53 3.11 -20.82 20.98
C ARG A 53 2.82 -21.49 22.33
N GLN A 54 3.61 -21.18 23.36
CA GLN A 54 3.39 -21.71 24.71
C GLN A 54 2.02 -21.30 25.27
N ILE A 55 1.61 -20.04 25.07
CA ILE A 55 0.28 -19.57 25.48
C ILE A 55 -0.82 -20.37 24.75
N LEU A 56 -0.70 -20.54 23.43
CA LEU A 56 -1.67 -21.32 22.66
C LEU A 56 -1.75 -22.79 23.08
N ASP A 57 -0.62 -23.37 23.50
CA ASP A 57 -0.58 -24.74 24.04
C ASP A 57 -1.34 -24.84 25.36
N ILE A 58 -1.12 -23.88 26.27
CA ILE A 58 -1.83 -23.78 27.55
C ILE A 58 -3.32 -23.58 27.31
N ASP A 59 -3.71 -22.66 26.44
CA ASP A 59 -5.11 -22.39 26.11
C ASP A 59 -5.81 -23.64 25.53
N ALA A 60 -5.14 -24.40 24.65
CA ALA A 60 -5.68 -25.66 24.14
C ALA A 60 -5.88 -26.70 25.25
N GLN A 61 -4.95 -26.81 26.19
CA GLN A 61 -5.10 -27.73 27.32
C GLN A 61 -6.27 -27.33 28.22
N ILE A 62 -6.45 -26.03 28.48
CA ILE A 62 -7.58 -25.52 29.26
C ILE A 62 -8.90 -25.79 28.54
N LEU A 63 -8.99 -25.48 27.23
CA LEU A 63 -10.19 -25.74 26.44
C LEU A 63 -10.55 -27.22 26.41
N ASN A 64 -9.57 -28.10 26.17
CA ASN A 64 -9.81 -29.55 26.20
C ASN A 64 -10.34 -30.00 27.57
N LYS A 65 -9.79 -29.49 28.69
CA LYS A 65 -10.29 -29.82 30.03
C LYS A 65 -11.74 -29.37 30.22
N LEU A 66 -12.06 -28.14 29.84
CA LEU A 66 -13.42 -27.60 29.93
C LEU A 66 -14.42 -28.40 29.08
N ASP A 67 -14.01 -28.83 27.88
CA ASP A 67 -14.84 -29.67 27.02
C ASP A 67 -15.10 -31.06 27.64
N HIS A 68 -14.10 -31.65 28.31
CA HIS A 68 -14.27 -32.92 29.03
C HIS A 68 -15.20 -32.76 30.25
N ASP A 69 -14.99 -31.72 31.06
CA ASP A 69 -15.84 -31.43 32.23
C ASP A 69 -17.29 -31.17 31.81
N LEU A 70 -17.50 -30.51 30.66
CA LEU A 70 -18.83 -30.26 30.10
C LEU A 70 -19.48 -31.56 29.59
N ALA A 71 -18.72 -32.39 28.89
CA ALA A 71 -19.20 -33.68 28.38
C ALA A 71 -19.63 -34.62 29.53
N GLU A 72 -18.84 -34.68 30.61
CA GLU A 72 -19.17 -35.43 31.82
C GLU A 72 -20.49 -34.96 32.43
N LYS A 73 -20.69 -33.63 32.58
CA LYS A 73 -21.94 -33.06 33.11
C LYS A 73 -23.16 -33.34 32.23
N LEU A 74 -22.95 -33.44 30.92
CA LEU A 74 -24.01 -33.73 29.94
C LEU A 74 -24.23 -35.24 29.74
N GLY A 75 -23.41 -36.11 30.33
CA GLY A 75 -23.48 -37.55 30.17
C GLY A 75 -23.14 -38.03 28.74
N VAL A 76 -22.38 -37.23 27.98
CA VAL A 76 -21.96 -37.54 26.61
C VAL A 76 -20.46 -37.83 26.57
N PRO A 77 -19.97 -38.61 25.58
CA PRO A 77 -18.53 -38.84 25.44
C PRO A 77 -17.80 -37.52 25.15
N PRO A 78 -16.58 -37.34 25.69
CA PRO A 78 -15.80 -36.14 25.44
C PRO A 78 -15.45 -36.01 23.95
N PRO A 79 -15.42 -34.78 23.41
CA PRO A 79 -15.04 -34.55 22.02
C PRO A 79 -13.57 -34.89 21.79
N GLU A 80 -13.22 -35.14 20.51
CA GLU A 80 -11.83 -35.35 20.12
C GLU A 80 -10.94 -34.16 20.52
N PRO A 81 -9.70 -34.40 20.97
CA PRO A 81 -8.79 -33.32 21.36
C PRO A 81 -8.57 -32.32 20.22
N ILE A 82 -8.63 -31.03 20.54
CA ILE A 82 -8.45 -29.97 19.56
C ILE A 82 -7.07 -30.07 18.90
N ASN A 83 -7.05 -30.28 17.57
CA ASN A 83 -5.81 -30.27 16.80
C ASN A 83 -5.27 -28.83 16.68
N GLN A 84 -4.29 -28.50 17.53
CA GLN A 84 -3.72 -27.16 17.71
C GLN A 84 -3.34 -26.46 16.39
N LYS A 85 -2.67 -27.19 15.48
CA LYS A 85 -2.19 -26.62 14.20
C LYS A 85 -3.33 -26.15 13.29
N GLY A 86 -4.45 -26.87 13.31
CA GLY A 86 -5.61 -26.54 12.47
C GLY A 86 -6.57 -25.56 13.13
N PHE A 87 -6.74 -25.61 14.45
CA PHE A 87 -7.73 -24.80 15.17
C PHE A 87 -7.32 -23.33 15.27
N TYR A 88 -6.12 -23.06 15.80
CA TYR A 88 -5.63 -21.68 15.95
C TYR A 88 -5.20 -21.08 14.62
N GLY A 89 -4.63 -21.88 13.71
CA GLY A 89 -4.35 -21.44 12.34
C GLY A 89 -5.61 -20.92 11.66
N ARG A 90 -6.77 -21.59 11.82
CA ARG A 90 -8.05 -21.13 11.24
C ARG A 90 -8.64 -19.93 11.96
N ARG A 91 -8.58 -19.87 13.30
CA ARG A 91 -9.18 -18.80 14.11
C ARG A 91 -8.35 -17.49 14.09
N CYS A 92 -7.03 -17.60 14.12
CA CYS A 92 -6.14 -16.45 13.95
C CYS A 92 -6.10 -16.00 12.48
N ALA A 93 -6.15 -16.92 11.52
CA ALA A 93 -6.30 -16.53 10.12
C ALA A 93 -7.67 -15.90 9.83
N SER A 94 -8.76 -16.29 10.51
CA SER A 94 -10.06 -15.64 10.32
C SER A 94 -10.02 -14.20 10.83
N LEU A 95 -9.51 -13.96 12.06
CA LEU A 95 -9.36 -12.60 12.59
C LEU A 95 -8.41 -11.75 11.73
N LEU A 96 -7.21 -12.24 11.42
CA LEU A 96 -6.26 -11.49 10.57
C LEU A 96 -6.81 -11.27 9.17
N ARG A 97 -7.57 -12.21 8.59
CA ARG A 97 -8.26 -12.02 7.31
C ARG A 97 -9.37 -10.99 7.43
N GLU A 98 -10.13 -10.98 8.51
CA GLU A 98 -11.19 -10.00 8.75
C GLU A 98 -10.61 -8.59 8.91
N TYR A 99 -9.56 -8.44 9.72
CA TYR A 99 -8.83 -7.17 9.85
C TYR A 99 -8.24 -6.71 8.52
N ARG A 100 -7.56 -7.60 7.77
CA ARG A 100 -7.02 -7.25 6.44
C ARG A 100 -8.11 -6.95 5.42
N ALA A 101 -9.24 -7.65 5.46
CA ALA A 101 -10.37 -7.40 4.58
C ALA A 101 -11.03 -6.06 4.90
N ASP A 102 -11.13 -5.71 6.18
CA ASP A 102 -11.62 -4.42 6.63
C ASP A 102 -10.68 -3.27 6.22
N GLU A 103 -9.39 -3.39 6.51
CA GLU A 103 -8.38 -2.42 6.09
C GLU A 103 -8.36 -2.26 4.57
N SER A 104 -8.44 -3.36 3.82
CA SER A 104 -8.53 -3.32 2.35
C SER A 104 -9.78 -2.58 1.86
N ARG A 105 -10.94 -2.77 2.51
CA ARG A 105 -12.18 -2.03 2.19
C ARG A 105 -12.05 -0.53 2.48
N ARG A 106 -11.25 -0.16 3.47
CA ARG A 106 -10.96 1.23 3.86
C ARG A 106 -9.77 1.83 3.11
N THR A 107 -9.10 1.07 2.26
CA THR A 107 -7.94 1.55 1.51
C THR A 107 -8.34 2.04 0.12
N ALA A 108 -7.86 3.24 -0.24
CA ALA A 108 -7.94 3.77 -1.59
C ALA A 108 -6.56 3.83 -2.24
N TYR A 109 -6.45 3.14 -3.37
CA TYR A 109 -5.35 3.28 -4.32
C TYR A 109 -5.77 4.31 -5.37
N PHE A 110 -4.96 5.34 -5.57
CA PHE A 110 -5.25 6.38 -6.52
C PHE A 110 -3.98 6.98 -7.12
N ARG A 111 -4.12 7.65 -8.25
CA ARG A 111 -3.04 8.40 -8.89
C ARG A 111 -3.18 9.87 -8.50
N ASN A 112 -2.17 10.44 -7.84
CA ASN A 112 -2.22 11.84 -7.41
C ASN A 112 -2.34 12.77 -8.64
N PRO A 113 -3.35 13.66 -8.71
CA PRO A 113 -3.48 14.63 -9.80
C PRO A 113 -2.28 15.57 -9.97
N GLU A 114 -1.58 15.90 -8.88
CA GLU A 114 -0.45 16.84 -8.87
C GLU A 114 0.80 16.18 -9.49
N ASP A 115 1.27 15.10 -8.87
CA ASP A 115 2.56 14.47 -9.21
C ASP A 115 2.42 13.25 -10.14
N LYS A 116 1.19 12.79 -10.41
CA LYS A 116 0.87 11.61 -11.23
C LYS A 116 1.47 10.29 -10.72
N CYS A 117 1.94 10.24 -9.49
CA CYS A 117 2.41 9.03 -8.83
C CYS A 117 1.24 8.22 -8.26
N TRP A 118 1.40 6.90 -8.16
CA TRP A 118 0.46 6.05 -7.43
C TRP A 118 0.65 6.23 -5.94
N THR A 119 -0.46 6.39 -5.22
CA THR A 119 -0.49 6.65 -3.79
C THR A 119 -1.57 5.81 -3.13
N ILE A 120 -1.36 5.52 -1.85
CA ILE A 120 -2.27 4.75 -1.00
C ILE A 120 -2.73 5.67 0.13
N ARG A 121 -4.03 5.64 0.42
CA ARG A 121 -4.60 6.28 1.61
C ARG A 121 -5.54 5.32 2.31
N ILE A 122 -5.41 5.23 3.63
CA ILE A 122 -6.26 4.40 4.49
C ILE A 122 -7.21 5.35 5.22
N PHE A 123 -8.48 4.97 5.28
CA PHE A 123 -9.56 5.75 5.90
C PHE A 123 -10.09 5.05 7.15
N ASP A 124 -10.87 5.79 7.95
CA ASP A 124 -11.49 5.24 9.16
C ASP A 124 -12.70 4.37 8.80
N THR A 125 -13.41 4.72 7.72
CA THR A 125 -14.58 3.96 7.24
C THR A 125 -14.52 3.61 5.76
N ARG A 126 -15.23 2.55 5.37
CA ARG A 126 -15.39 2.16 3.95
C ARG A 126 -16.11 3.25 3.15
N ALA A 127 -17.05 3.95 3.78
CA ALA A 127 -17.83 5.01 3.13
C ALA A 127 -16.94 6.18 2.73
N GLU A 128 -16.03 6.61 3.60
CA GLU A 128 -15.02 7.63 3.30
C GLU A 128 -14.10 7.21 2.15
N ALA A 129 -13.60 5.97 2.18
CA ALA A 129 -12.74 5.46 1.11
C ALA A 129 -13.45 5.48 -0.27
N LEU A 130 -14.76 5.17 -0.30
CA LEU A 130 -15.57 5.23 -1.52
C LEU A 130 -15.85 6.66 -1.97
N ALA A 131 -16.17 7.56 -1.03
CA ALA A 131 -16.40 8.98 -1.33
C ALA A 131 -15.14 9.62 -1.92
N PHE A 132 -13.98 9.34 -1.33
CA PHE A 132 -12.70 9.81 -1.83
C PHE A 132 -12.38 9.27 -3.23
N LYS A 133 -12.63 7.98 -3.50
CA LYS A 133 -12.45 7.40 -4.85
C LYS A 133 -13.31 8.10 -5.90
N ARG A 134 -14.55 8.46 -5.56
CA ARG A 134 -15.44 9.21 -6.45
C ARG A 134 -14.91 10.61 -6.71
N GLN A 135 -14.49 11.33 -5.67
CA GLN A 135 -13.90 12.66 -5.80
C GLN A 135 -12.68 12.66 -6.73
N ILE A 136 -11.73 11.74 -6.53
CA ILE A 136 -10.54 11.64 -7.37
C ILE A 136 -10.92 11.31 -8.82
N ALA A 137 -11.90 10.45 -9.05
CA ALA A 137 -12.37 10.13 -10.41
C ALA A 137 -12.94 11.37 -11.11
N GLU A 138 -13.74 12.18 -10.41
CA GLU A 138 -14.29 13.43 -10.93
C GLU A 138 -13.19 14.47 -11.25
N GLU A 139 -12.16 14.57 -10.42
CA GLU A 139 -11.01 15.44 -10.66
C GLU A 139 -10.23 15.02 -11.92
N TRP A 140 -10.02 13.71 -12.11
CA TRP A 140 -9.37 13.19 -13.31
C TRP A 140 -10.20 13.43 -14.57
N GLU A 141 -11.53 13.30 -14.49
CA GLU A 141 -12.42 13.61 -15.62
C GLU A 141 -12.30 15.08 -16.03
N LYS A 142 -12.26 16.00 -15.06
CA LYS A 142 -12.05 17.45 -15.31
C LYS A 142 -10.70 17.71 -15.97
N ILE A 143 -9.63 17.05 -15.50
CA ILE A 143 -8.28 17.17 -16.07
C ILE A 143 -8.27 16.67 -17.52
N GLU A 144 -8.90 15.54 -17.79
CA GLU A 144 -8.90 14.93 -19.12
C GLU A 144 -9.70 15.77 -20.13
N LYS A 145 -10.86 16.30 -19.73
CA LYS A 145 -11.63 17.27 -20.53
C LYS A 145 -10.80 18.50 -20.89
N ARG A 146 -10.04 19.06 -19.93
CA ARG A 146 -9.14 20.20 -20.17
C ARG A 146 -8.03 19.86 -21.17
N LYS A 147 -7.39 18.69 -21.04
CA LYS A 147 -6.35 18.25 -22.00
C LYS A 147 -6.92 18.08 -23.41
N GLN A 148 -8.10 17.49 -23.54
CA GLN A 148 -8.76 17.28 -24.82
C GLN A 148 -9.10 18.62 -25.48
N ALA A 149 -9.62 19.59 -24.72
CA ALA A 149 -9.89 20.94 -25.23
C ALA A 149 -8.60 21.65 -25.70
N ILE A 150 -7.50 21.55 -24.95
CA ILE A 150 -6.20 22.10 -25.37
C ILE A 150 -5.70 21.42 -26.64
N LYS A 151 -5.81 20.10 -26.73
CA LYS A 151 -5.41 19.32 -27.92
C LYS A 151 -6.22 19.75 -29.15
N GLN A 152 -7.54 19.93 -29.00
CA GLN A 152 -8.40 20.43 -30.07
C GLN A 152 -8.04 21.86 -30.48
N LYS A 153 -7.79 22.77 -29.53
CA LYS A 153 -7.33 24.14 -29.84
C LYS A 153 -6.00 24.14 -30.61
N ARG A 154 -5.02 23.33 -30.18
CA ARG A 154 -3.75 23.17 -30.87
C ARG A 154 -3.93 22.61 -32.28
N LEU A 155 -4.80 21.61 -32.44
CA LEU A 155 -5.10 21.03 -33.75
C LEU A 155 -5.76 22.06 -34.68
N LYS A 156 -6.77 22.79 -34.22
CA LYS A 156 -7.42 23.86 -34.98
C LYS A 156 -6.42 24.92 -35.43
N ARG A 157 -5.55 25.38 -34.51
CA ARG A 157 -4.48 26.33 -34.81
C ARG A 157 -3.50 25.80 -35.86
N TRP A 158 -3.06 24.55 -35.70
CA TRP A 158 -2.16 23.91 -36.65
C TRP A 158 -2.79 23.75 -38.05
N VAL A 159 -4.06 23.35 -38.12
CA VAL A 159 -4.84 23.25 -39.37
C VAL A 159 -4.92 24.61 -40.06
N TYR A 160 -5.25 25.67 -39.31
CA TYR A 160 -5.29 27.05 -39.81
C TYR A 160 -3.93 27.51 -40.35
N GLU A 161 -2.86 27.34 -39.57
CA GLU A 161 -1.49 27.75 -39.93
C GLU A 161 -0.97 27.00 -41.17
N ARG A 162 -1.35 25.73 -41.37
CA ARG A 162 -0.86 24.90 -42.48
C ARG A 162 -1.68 25.01 -43.76
N LEU A 163 -2.99 25.22 -43.65
CA LEU A 163 -3.89 25.25 -44.81
C LEU A 163 -4.25 26.69 -45.23
N GLN A 164 -3.89 27.72 -44.44
CA GLN A 164 -4.27 29.13 -44.67
C GLN A 164 -5.78 29.35 -44.84
N ILE A 165 -6.61 28.40 -44.41
CA ILE A 165 -8.07 28.52 -44.48
C ILE A 165 -8.49 29.37 -43.29
N ALA A 166 -9.01 30.57 -43.56
CA ALA A 166 -9.72 31.35 -42.57
C ALA A 166 -10.90 30.52 -42.04
N VAL A 167 -10.81 30.02 -40.82
CA VAL A 167 -11.97 29.39 -40.17
C VAL A 167 -12.91 30.54 -39.82
N GLU A 168 -13.86 30.83 -40.71
CA GLU A 168 -14.96 31.74 -40.37
C GLU A 168 -15.68 31.21 -39.12
N PRO A 169 -16.02 32.08 -38.16
CA PRO A 169 -16.83 31.69 -37.03
C PRO A 169 -18.21 31.31 -37.58
N THR A 170 -18.58 30.03 -37.48
CA THR A 170 -19.93 29.60 -37.85
C THR A 170 -20.95 30.40 -37.04
N ALA A 171 -21.73 31.18 -37.77
CA ALA A 171 -22.88 31.92 -37.28
C ALA A 171 -24.01 30.94 -36.92
N GLU A 172 -23.92 30.32 -35.74
CA GLU A 172 -25.05 29.63 -35.11
C GLU A 172 -25.02 29.93 -33.61
N PHE A 173 -25.15 31.21 -33.25
CA PHE A 173 -25.49 31.65 -31.89
C PHE A 173 -26.14 33.04 -31.93
N ILE A 174 -27.08 33.26 -32.85
CA ILE A 174 -28.15 34.25 -32.69
C ILE A 174 -29.40 33.65 -33.34
N ALA A 175 -30.21 32.98 -32.53
CA ALA A 175 -31.62 32.79 -32.83
C ALA A 175 -32.36 32.92 -31.50
N ASP A 176 -33.27 33.90 -31.47
CA ASP A 176 -34.34 34.06 -30.48
C ASP A 176 -35.17 32.78 -30.32
#